data_AF-A0A4Z1T7A0-F1
#
_entry.id   AF-A0A4Z1T7A0-F1
#
_cell.length_a   1.000
_cell.length_b   1.000
_cell.length_c   1.000
_cell.angle_alpha   90.00
_cell.angle_beta   90.00
_cell.angle_gamma   90.00
#
_symmetry.space_group_name_H-M   'P 1'
#
loop_
_entity.id
_entity.type
_entity.pdbx_description
1 polymer ?
#
loop_
_entity_poly.entity_id
_entity_poly.type
_entity_poly.pdbx_seq_one_letter_code
_entity_poly.pdbx_strand_id
1 'polypeptide(L)'
;MSNTEFWTIAFDFIRCERFHLAALLGCLLLHAFATWESASILRQAQEAVRGIRAKLPLSNASTMVRRFNSVTFRWAACANESVGFLDTAVTLVFSPRADLLWFIYNYFYPVRPWAIFEAHFTPRVPGLYACLIHPRAAAAYHQGFPDMGAYVTEARDSFEPHQGFEVCSGLLKSCVQALTKVGLTLSVIDILSIRDGELVLQISTDSLPTTGPIAAQALTEVIAYLLTFEPIELQERQISKRRDTAKRTINVRTARKRAEEAADTLSARFKALHEKLQDPELMPEERKRVERQLEALDRKQKLLLSKKYFPHMNTKIGGKDKIMTK
;
A
#
# COMPACT_ATOMS: atom_id res chain seq x y z
N MET A 1 8.14 -4.26 27.63
CA MET A 1 8.53 -4.41 29.04
C MET A 1 7.62 -5.43 29.69
N SER A 2 8.20 -6.37 30.43
CA SER A 2 7.43 -7.22 31.35
C SER A 2 6.90 -6.36 32.50
N ASN A 3 5.75 -6.73 33.10
CA ASN A 3 5.22 -6.03 34.28
C ASN A 3 6.28 -5.91 35.39
N THR A 4 7.10 -6.93 35.53
CA THR A 4 8.25 -6.97 36.43
C THR A 4 9.27 -5.86 36.17
N GLU A 5 9.67 -5.62 34.91
CA GLU A 5 10.63 -4.55 34.58
C GLU A 5 10.08 -3.14 34.84
N PHE A 6 8.78 -2.92 34.65
CA PHE A 6 8.15 -1.64 34.98
C PHE A 6 8.19 -1.36 36.47
N TRP A 7 7.86 -2.36 37.30
CA TRP A 7 7.93 -2.23 38.75
C TRP A 7 9.36 -2.03 39.22
N THR A 8 10.36 -2.72 38.66
CA THR A 8 11.76 -2.53 39.06
C THR A 8 12.23 -1.10 38.76
N ILE A 9 11.95 -0.58 37.57
CA ILE A 9 12.31 0.80 37.19
C ILE A 9 11.55 1.82 38.03
N ALA A 10 10.26 1.59 38.29
CA ALA A 10 9.47 2.44 39.17
C ALA A 10 10.03 2.44 40.60
N PHE A 11 10.35 1.27 41.16
CA PHE A 11 10.91 1.11 42.51
C PHE A 11 12.30 1.73 42.66
N ASP A 12 13.16 1.66 41.64
CA ASP A 12 14.47 2.32 41.66
C ASP A 12 14.36 3.86 41.60
N PHE A 13 13.34 4.39 40.93
CA PHE A 13 13.04 5.83 40.91
C PHE A 13 12.44 6.36 42.23
N ILE A 14 11.98 5.47 43.14
CA ILE A 14 11.27 5.77 44.39
C ILE A 14 12.20 5.98 45.61
N ARG A 15 13.53 5.95 45.45
CA ARG A 15 14.51 6.04 46.57
C ARG A 15 14.99 7.45 46.99
N CYS A 16 14.51 8.55 46.42
CA CYS A 16 14.91 9.95 46.70
C CYS A 16 13.85 10.81 47.44
N GLU A 17 13.77 10.65 48.75
CA GLU A 17 12.73 11.17 49.68
C GLU A 17 12.23 12.62 49.42
N ARG A 18 11.02 12.74 48.87
CA ARG A 18 9.93 13.73 49.18
C ARG A 18 8.98 14.00 48.01
N PHE A 19 9.35 13.62 46.78
CA PHE A 19 8.47 13.68 45.59
C PHE A 19 7.65 12.39 45.36
N HIS A 20 7.76 11.39 46.25
CA HIS A 20 7.42 10.01 45.92
C HIS A 20 5.98 9.61 46.01
N LEU A 21 5.21 10.09 46.99
CA LEU A 21 3.81 9.64 47.11
C LEU A 21 2.99 10.13 45.93
N ALA A 22 3.18 11.38 45.52
CA ALA A 22 2.52 11.97 44.36
C ALA A 22 3.00 11.33 43.04
N ALA A 23 4.29 11.03 42.90
CA ALA A 23 4.82 10.33 41.73
C ALA A 23 4.32 8.88 41.64
N LEU A 24 4.29 8.14 42.75
CA LEU A 24 3.72 6.79 42.83
C LEU A 24 2.22 6.78 42.52
N LEU A 25 1.45 7.67 43.14
CA LEU A 25 0.03 7.86 42.85
C LEU A 25 -0.17 8.22 41.37
N GLY A 26 0.65 9.11 40.83
CA GLY A 26 0.64 9.45 39.40
C GLY A 26 0.88 8.24 38.51
N CYS A 27 1.91 7.44 38.78
CA CYS A 27 2.21 6.22 38.02
C CYS A 27 1.12 5.16 38.16
N LEU A 28 0.54 4.98 39.36
CA LEU A 28 -0.56 4.06 39.62
C LEU A 28 -1.84 4.50 38.90
N LEU A 29 -2.18 5.79 38.94
CA LEU A 29 -3.33 6.36 38.23
C LEU A 29 -3.16 6.24 36.72
N LEU A 30 -1.97 6.52 36.20
CA LEU A 30 -1.65 6.37 34.79
C LEU A 30 -1.72 4.90 34.34
N HIS A 31 -1.24 3.96 35.16
CA HIS A 31 -1.37 2.53 34.88
C HIS A 31 -2.84 2.07 34.92
N ALA A 32 -3.60 2.46 35.94
CA ALA A 32 -5.02 2.17 36.04
C ALA A 32 -5.79 2.75 34.85
N PHE A 33 -5.50 3.98 34.45
CA PHE A 33 -6.07 4.63 33.27
C PHE A 33 -5.74 3.86 31.98
N ALA A 34 -4.47 3.49 31.78
CA ALA A 34 -4.03 2.72 30.62
C ALA A 34 -4.72 1.34 30.54
N THR A 35 -4.92 0.67 31.68
CA THR A 35 -5.65 -0.61 31.72
C THR A 35 -7.13 -0.46 31.42
N TRP A 36 -7.78 0.59 31.97
CA TRP A 36 -9.19 0.88 31.72
C TRP A 36 -9.45 1.25 30.26
N GLU A 37 -8.61 2.12 29.69
CA GLU A 37 -8.71 2.52 28.29
C GLU A 37 -8.45 1.34 27.35
N SER A 38 -7.45 0.49 27.64
CA SER A 38 -7.21 -0.75 26.88
C SER A 38 -8.44 -1.66 26.85
N ALA A 39 -9.15 -1.79 27.97
CA ALA A 39 -10.39 -2.57 28.05
C ALA A 39 -11.54 -1.92 27.26
N SER A 40 -11.62 -0.59 27.28
CA SER A 40 -12.58 0.19 26.48
C SER A 40 -12.33 0.00 24.97
N ILE A 41 -11.09 0.15 24.52
CA ILE A 41 -10.68 -0.07 23.11
C ILE A 41 -11.01 -1.50 22.68
N LEU A 42 -10.76 -2.50 23.53
CA LEU A 42 -11.11 -3.88 23.25
C LEU A 42 -12.62 -4.07 23.06
N ARG A 43 -13.45 -3.47 23.91
CA ARG A 43 -14.91 -3.52 23.78
C ARG A 43 -15.38 -2.85 22.49
N GLN A 44 -14.88 -1.65 22.19
CA GLN A 44 -15.18 -0.95 20.94
C GLN A 44 -14.78 -1.80 19.72
N ALA A 45 -13.62 -2.44 19.77
CA ALA A 45 -13.18 -3.31 18.70
C ALA A 45 -14.09 -4.51 18.48
N GLN A 46 -14.54 -5.15 19.57
CA GLN A 46 -15.49 -6.25 19.50
C GLN A 46 -16.85 -5.81 18.94
N GLU A 47 -17.34 -4.63 19.33
CA GLU A 47 -18.59 -4.05 18.83
C GLU A 47 -18.50 -3.71 17.33
N ALA A 48 -17.40 -3.09 16.89
CA ALA A 48 -17.15 -2.79 15.49
C ALA A 48 -17.10 -4.08 14.65
N VAL A 49 -16.38 -5.11 15.11
CA VAL A 49 -16.32 -6.42 14.44
C VAL A 49 -17.71 -7.03 14.33
N ARG A 50 -18.52 -7.00 15.40
CA ARG A 50 -19.90 -7.53 15.38
C ARG A 50 -20.78 -6.78 14.38
N GLY A 51 -20.73 -5.45 14.38
CA GLY A 51 -21.52 -4.63 13.46
C GLY A 51 -21.11 -4.82 12.00
N ILE A 52 -19.80 -4.93 11.72
CA ILE A 52 -19.29 -5.19 10.36
C ILE A 52 -19.72 -6.58 9.88
N ARG A 53 -19.62 -7.61 10.73
CA ARG A 53 -20.09 -8.98 10.40
C ARG A 53 -21.59 -9.06 10.18
N ALA A 54 -22.38 -8.16 10.77
CA ALA A 54 -23.81 -8.09 10.50
C ALA A 54 -24.12 -7.50 9.11
N LYS A 55 -23.17 -6.76 8.52
CA LYS A 55 -23.33 -6.08 7.22
C LYS A 55 -22.64 -6.81 6.07
N LEU A 56 -21.57 -7.53 6.36
CA LEU A 56 -20.84 -8.36 5.39
C LEU A 56 -20.90 -9.83 5.83
N PRO A 57 -21.26 -10.76 4.94
CA PRO A 57 -21.31 -12.20 5.24
C PRO A 57 -19.90 -12.79 5.34
N LEU A 58 -19.14 -12.37 6.35
CA LEU A 58 -17.78 -12.81 6.61
C LEU A 58 -17.80 -14.21 7.22
N SER A 59 -17.36 -15.21 6.45
CA SER A 59 -17.18 -16.57 6.96
C SER A 59 -15.96 -16.65 7.88
N ASN A 60 -15.98 -17.54 8.88
CA ASN A 60 -14.77 -17.89 9.65
C ASN A 60 -13.89 -18.94 8.92
N ALA A 61 -14.15 -19.23 7.64
CA ALA A 61 -13.66 -20.45 6.98
C ALA A 61 -12.18 -20.40 6.53
N SER A 62 -11.53 -19.24 6.58
CA SER A 62 -10.08 -19.19 6.41
C SER A 62 -9.38 -19.64 7.69
N THR A 63 -8.62 -20.74 7.59
CA THR A 63 -7.75 -21.27 8.66
C THR A 63 -6.68 -20.27 9.12
N MET A 64 -6.48 -19.15 8.40
CA MET A 64 -5.49 -18.13 8.75
C MET A 64 -5.97 -17.01 9.67
N VAL A 65 -7.28 -16.87 9.93
CA VAL A 65 -7.76 -15.68 10.65
C VAL A 65 -8.80 -16.02 11.71
N ARG A 66 -8.34 -16.58 12.83
CA ARG A 66 -9.23 -17.19 13.81
C ARG A 66 -9.80 -16.25 14.88
N ARG A 67 -9.17 -15.15 15.31
CA ARG A 67 -9.67 -14.32 16.44
C ARG A 67 -9.14 -12.89 16.37
N PHE A 68 -9.89 -11.91 16.91
CA PHE A 68 -9.37 -10.58 17.23
C PHE A 68 -8.10 -10.77 18.07
N ASN A 69 -6.98 -10.24 17.60
CA ASN A 69 -5.73 -10.33 18.33
C ASN A 69 -5.74 -9.27 19.43
N SER A 70 -6.03 -9.69 20.67
CA SER A 70 -6.05 -8.81 21.84
C SER A 70 -4.68 -8.26 22.25
N VAL A 71 -3.59 -8.77 21.65
CA VAL A 71 -2.24 -8.28 21.90
C VAL A 71 -1.89 -7.15 20.92
N THR A 72 -2.24 -7.29 19.64
CA THR A 72 -1.94 -6.28 18.61
C THR A 72 -3.11 -5.36 18.28
N PHE A 73 -4.29 -5.61 18.86
CA PHE A 73 -5.55 -4.89 18.59
C PHE A 73 -5.95 -4.90 17.11
N ARG A 74 -5.52 -5.94 16.39
CA ARG A 74 -5.82 -6.15 14.98
C ARG A 74 -6.84 -7.25 14.82
N TRP A 75 -7.73 -7.08 13.86
CA TRP A 75 -8.58 -8.13 13.38
C TRP A 75 -8.60 -8.11 11.87
N ALA A 76 -8.35 -9.25 11.27
CA ALA A 76 -8.66 -9.46 9.87
C ALA A 76 -9.86 -10.41 9.78
N ALA A 77 -10.56 -10.41 8.66
CA ALA A 77 -11.45 -11.50 8.28
C ALA A 77 -11.60 -11.51 6.76
N CYS A 78 -11.84 -12.70 6.21
CA CYS A 78 -12.15 -12.87 4.80
C CYS A 78 -13.50 -13.58 4.64
N ALA A 79 -14.37 -13.06 3.77
CA ALA A 79 -15.46 -13.83 3.19
C ALA A 79 -14.96 -14.47 1.90
N ASN A 80 -15.24 -15.77 1.74
CA ASN A 80 -15.26 -16.40 0.43
C ASN A 80 -16.72 -16.41 -0.02
N GLU A 81 -16.97 -15.91 -1.22
CA GLU A 81 -18.23 -16.00 -1.95
C GLU A 81 -19.47 -15.40 -1.22
N SER A 82 -19.79 -14.17 -1.58
CA SER A 82 -21.15 -13.66 -1.47
C SER A 82 -21.60 -13.14 -2.83
N VAL A 83 -22.91 -13.04 -3.06
CA VAL A 83 -23.49 -12.75 -4.38
C VAL A 83 -22.84 -11.50 -5.01
N GLY A 84 -21.97 -11.71 -6.00
CA GLY A 84 -21.24 -10.65 -6.72
C GLY A 84 -19.77 -10.39 -6.28
N PHE A 85 -19.30 -10.98 -5.18
CA PHE A 85 -17.94 -10.85 -4.66
C PHE A 85 -17.17 -12.15 -4.88
N LEU A 86 -15.94 -12.05 -5.39
CA LEU A 86 -15.03 -13.20 -5.44
C LEU A 86 -14.47 -13.45 -4.05
N ASP A 87 -13.88 -12.42 -3.44
CA ASP A 87 -13.32 -12.45 -2.09
C ASP A 87 -13.42 -11.07 -1.44
N THR A 88 -13.75 -10.99 -0.15
CA THR A 88 -13.74 -9.73 0.61
C THR A 88 -12.90 -9.89 1.86
N ALA A 89 -11.82 -9.11 1.98
CA ALA A 89 -10.98 -9.05 3.16
C ALA A 89 -11.23 -7.74 3.92
N VAL A 90 -11.36 -7.83 5.24
CA VAL A 90 -11.49 -6.65 6.11
C VAL A 90 -10.36 -6.70 7.12
N THR A 91 -9.55 -5.65 7.18
CA THR A 91 -8.52 -5.46 8.18
C THR A 91 -8.87 -4.27 9.06
N LEU A 92 -9.17 -4.54 10.33
CA LEU A 92 -9.36 -3.55 11.37
C LEU A 92 -8.07 -3.41 12.17
N VAL A 93 -7.62 -2.18 12.34
CA VAL A 93 -6.51 -1.85 13.23
C VAL A 93 -7.03 -0.86 14.26
N PHE A 94 -7.26 -1.38 15.45
CA PHE A 94 -7.38 -0.55 16.64
C PHE A 94 -5.96 -0.28 17.12
N SER A 95 -5.72 0.91 17.65
CA SER A 95 -4.38 1.33 18.05
C SER A 95 -3.70 0.29 18.95
N PRO A 96 -2.38 0.04 18.81
CA PRO A 96 -1.68 -0.94 19.63
C PRO A 96 -1.87 -0.68 21.12
N ARG A 97 -1.75 -1.78 21.88
CA ARG A 97 -1.87 -1.86 23.34
C ARG A 97 -1.28 -0.63 24.02
N ALA A 98 -2.12 0.06 24.80
CA ALA A 98 -1.72 1.24 25.56
C ALA A 98 -0.78 0.84 26.70
N ASP A 99 0.52 0.78 26.42
CA ASP A 99 1.50 0.99 27.49
C ASP A 99 1.58 2.49 27.81
N LEU A 100 2.20 2.82 28.94
CA LEU A 100 2.28 4.20 29.43
C LEU A 100 2.92 5.15 28.40
N LEU A 101 3.93 4.66 27.67
CA LEU A 101 4.64 5.43 26.66
C LEU A 101 3.77 5.67 25.43
N TRP A 102 3.00 4.67 25.00
CA TRP A 102 2.00 4.83 23.96
C TRP A 102 0.93 5.84 24.39
N PHE A 103 0.46 5.82 25.64
CA PHE A 103 -0.54 6.76 26.12
C PHE A 103 -0.03 8.21 26.09
N ILE A 104 1.18 8.44 26.58
CA ILE A 104 1.84 9.75 26.52
C ILE A 104 2.02 10.17 25.06
N TYR A 105 2.51 9.28 24.20
CA TYR A 105 2.67 9.56 22.78
C TYR A 105 1.35 9.88 22.09
N ASN A 106 0.29 9.12 22.35
CA ASN A 106 -1.03 9.27 21.75
C ASN A 106 -1.78 10.51 22.26
N TYR A 107 -1.49 10.97 23.48
CA TYR A 107 -1.99 12.25 23.98
C TYR A 107 -1.45 13.43 23.14
N PHE A 108 -0.18 13.39 22.74
CA PHE A 108 0.42 14.40 21.86
C PHE A 108 0.12 14.16 20.37
N TYR A 109 -0.04 12.90 19.97
CA TYR A 109 -0.25 12.48 18.59
C TYR A 109 -1.40 11.48 18.50
N PRO A 110 -2.67 11.93 18.53
CA PRO A 110 -3.83 11.05 18.57
C PRO A 110 -3.93 10.21 17.28
N VAL A 111 -3.66 8.91 17.42
CA VAL A 111 -3.86 7.89 16.40
C VAL A 111 -5.32 7.44 16.47
N ARG A 112 -6.10 7.84 15.48
CA ARG A 112 -7.49 7.40 15.35
C ARG A 112 -7.54 5.92 14.95
N PRO A 113 -8.50 5.15 15.49
CA PRO A 113 -8.82 3.83 14.94
C PRO A 113 -9.10 3.91 13.44
N TRP A 114 -8.66 2.89 12.71
CA TRP A 114 -8.90 2.81 11.27
C TRP A 114 -9.26 1.39 10.82
N ALA A 115 -9.95 1.34 9.69
CA ALA A 115 -10.38 0.12 9.05
C ALA A 115 -10.06 0.18 7.57
N ILE A 116 -9.52 -0.92 7.03
CA ILE A 116 -9.35 -1.14 5.60
C ILE A 116 -10.31 -2.26 5.20
N PHE A 117 -11.12 -1.98 4.20
CA PHE A 117 -11.97 -2.95 3.52
C PHE A 117 -11.40 -3.16 2.13
N GLU A 118 -11.08 -4.40 1.80
CA GLU A 118 -10.58 -4.83 0.50
C GLU A 118 -11.59 -5.80 -0.07
N ALA A 119 -11.98 -5.58 -1.32
CA ALA A 119 -12.93 -6.44 -1.98
C ALA A 119 -12.48 -6.70 -3.41
N HIS A 120 -12.55 -7.97 -3.79
CA HIS A 120 -12.27 -8.46 -5.12
C HIS A 120 -13.58 -8.84 -5.81
N PHE A 121 -13.75 -8.33 -7.01
CA PHE A 121 -14.94 -8.54 -7.84
C PHE A 121 -14.53 -8.64 -9.30
N THR A 122 -15.35 -9.30 -10.11
CA THR A 122 -15.15 -9.30 -11.57
C THR A 122 -15.84 -8.05 -12.13
N PRO A 123 -15.10 -7.01 -12.55
CA PRO A 123 -15.74 -5.81 -13.06
C PRO A 123 -16.42 -6.13 -14.39
N ARG A 124 -17.60 -5.56 -14.61
CA ARG A 124 -18.28 -5.66 -15.91
C ARG A 124 -17.46 -5.02 -17.03
N VAL A 125 -16.76 -3.93 -16.69
CA VAL A 125 -15.93 -3.17 -17.61
C VAL A 125 -14.47 -3.31 -17.18
N PRO A 126 -13.59 -3.89 -18.02
CA PRO A 126 -12.18 -4.02 -17.67
C PRO A 126 -11.47 -2.66 -17.74
N GLY A 127 -10.53 -2.45 -16.84
CA GLY A 127 -9.71 -1.24 -16.79
C GLY A 127 -10.35 -0.06 -16.07
N LEU A 128 -11.26 -0.33 -15.11
CA LEU A 128 -11.77 0.69 -14.21
C LEU A 128 -10.70 1.05 -13.18
N TYR A 129 -10.26 2.31 -13.19
CA TYR A 129 -9.33 2.86 -12.21
C TYR A 129 -9.86 4.18 -11.67
N ALA A 130 -9.90 4.32 -10.36
CA ALA A 130 -10.24 5.58 -9.70
C ALA A 130 -9.67 5.60 -8.29
N CYS A 131 -9.35 6.77 -7.77
CA CYS A 131 -9.00 6.92 -6.37
C CYS A 131 -9.39 8.27 -5.80
N LEU A 132 -9.90 8.25 -4.58
CA LEU A 132 -10.17 9.41 -3.75
C LEU A 132 -9.23 9.37 -2.55
N ILE A 133 -8.39 10.39 -2.39
CA ILE A 133 -7.29 10.35 -1.43
C ILE A 133 -7.39 11.56 -0.52
N HIS A 134 -7.50 11.33 0.79
CA HIS A 134 -7.40 12.38 1.78
C HIS A 134 -5.93 12.82 1.95
N PRO A 135 -5.62 14.12 2.13
CA PRO A 135 -4.24 14.61 2.26
C PRO A 135 -3.40 13.85 3.30
N ARG A 136 -4.01 13.48 4.43
CA ARG A 136 -3.37 12.71 5.52
C ARG A 136 -2.89 11.31 5.11
N ALA A 137 -3.46 10.72 4.05
CA ALA A 137 -3.14 9.37 3.60
C ALA A 137 -2.37 9.33 2.26
N ALA A 138 -2.16 10.49 1.62
CA ALA A 138 -1.58 10.58 0.29
C ALA A 138 -0.18 9.99 0.18
N ALA A 139 0.70 10.26 1.16
CA ALA A 139 2.06 9.71 1.17
C ALA A 139 2.06 8.17 1.22
N ALA A 140 1.26 7.59 2.12
CA ALA A 140 1.13 6.14 2.25
C ALA A 140 0.52 5.51 0.99
N TYR A 141 -0.49 6.15 0.40
CA TYR A 141 -1.14 5.68 -0.82
C TYR A 141 -0.19 5.65 -2.02
N HIS A 142 0.57 6.72 -2.27
CA HIS A 142 1.51 6.77 -3.39
C HIS A 142 2.67 5.79 -3.25
N GLN A 143 3.07 5.46 -2.02
CA GLN A 143 4.06 4.41 -1.76
C GLN A 143 3.49 3.01 -2.01
N GLY A 144 2.25 2.76 -1.59
CA GLY A 144 1.57 1.47 -1.80
C GLY A 144 1.20 1.20 -3.26
N PHE A 145 0.84 2.25 -4.02
CA PHE A 145 0.33 2.13 -5.39
C PHE A 145 1.06 3.07 -6.36
N PRO A 146 2.36 2.84 -6.60
CA PRO A 146 3.24 3.77 -7.33
C PRO A 146 2.91 3.90 -8.83
N ASP A 147 2.13 2.99 -9.40
CA ASP A 147 1.75 2.98 -10.81
C ASP A 147 0.31 3.48 -11.04
N MET A 148 -0.45 3.76 -9.99
CA MET A 148 -1.85 4.21 -10.11
C MET A 148 -1.97 5.46 -10.99
N GLY A 149 -1.03 6.40 -10.85
CA GLY A 149 -0.99 7.64 -11.62
C GLY A 149 -0.86 7.44 -13.14
N ALA A 150 -0.48 6.25 -13.62
CA ALA A 150 -0.44 5.96 -15.05
C ALA A 150 -1.84 5.71 -15.65
N TYR A 151 -2.82 5.30 -14.83
CA TYR A 151 -4.16 4.89 -15.27
C TYR A 151 -5.22 6.00 -15.14
N VAL A 152 -4.97 6.99 -14.30
CA VAL A 152 -5.95 8.01 -13.92
C VAL A 152 -5.45 9.41 -14.25
N THR A 153 -6.38 10.36 -14.28
CA THR A 153 -6.10 11.80 -14.30
C THR A 153 -6.92 12.42 -13.19
N GLU A 154 -6.59 13.66 -12.85
CA GLU A 154 -7.41 14.45 -11.93
C GLU A 154 -8.87 14.45 -12.39
N ALA A 155 -9.77 14.23 -11.43
CA ALA A 155 -11.19 14.26 -11.64
C ALA A 155 -11.65 15.70 -11.90
N ARG A 156 -12.73 15.86 -12.67
CA ARG A 156 -13.30 17.19 -12.92
C ARG A 156 -14.09 17.74 -11.75
N ASP A 157 -14.76 16.85 -11.01
CA ASP A 157 -15.52 17.21 -9.82
C ASP A 157 -14.55 17.46 -8.66
N SER A 158 -14.88 18.46 -7.83
CA SER A 158 -14.15 18.73 -6.58
C SER A 158 -14.69 17.82 -5.46
N PHE A 159 -13.79 17.31 -4.63
CA PHE A 159 -14.11 16.40 -3.53
C PHE A 159 -13.47 16.84 -2.22
N GLU A 160 -13.54 18.13 -1.87
CA GLU A 160 -12.85 18.65 -0.69
C GLU A 160 -13.17 17.87 0.60
N PRO A 161 -12.14 17.54 1.42
CA PRO A 161 -10.72 17.89 1.28
C PRO A 161 -9.88 16.92 0.41
N HIS A 162 -10.50 15.92 -0.20
CA HIS A 162 -9.83 14.86 -0.95
C HIS A 162 -9.39 15.29 -2.34
N GLN A 163 -8.32 14.64 -2.81
CA GLN A 163 -7.92 14.67 -4.21
C GLN A 163 -8.54 13.47 -4.94
N GLY A 164 -9.30 13.75 -6.00
CA GLY A 164 -9.95 12.74 -6.82
C GLY A 164 -9.20 12.51 -8.13
N PHE A 165 -8.97 11.26 -8.49
CA PHE A 165 -8.45 10.86 -9.78
C PHE A 165 -9.29 9.73 -10.37
N GLU A 166 -9.66 9.81 -11.64
CA GLU A 166 -10.53 8.83 -12.29
C GLU A 166 -10.05 8.52 -13.70
N VAL A 167 -10.28 7.29 -14.17
CA VAL A 167 -9.99 6.85 -15.54
C VAL A 167 -10.95 7.46 -16.57
N CYS A 168 -12.20 7.69 -16.17
CA CYS A 168 -13.23 8.27 -17.02
C CYS A 168 -14.11 9.23 -16.23
N SER A 169 -14.68 10.21 -16.93
CA SER A 169 -15.41 11.31 -16.29
C SER A 169 -16.64 10.82 -15.52
N GLY A 170 -16.78 11.25 -14.27
CA GLY A 170 -17.96 11.02 -13.44
C GLY A 170 -17.98 9.69 -12.68
N LEU A 171 -16.96 8.84 -12.86
CA LEU A 171 -16.85 7.57 -12.16
C LEU A 171 -16.73 7.79 -10.64
N LEU A 172 -15.85 8.69 -10.21
CA LEU A 172 -15.66 8.97 -8.79
C LEU A 172 -16.89 9.61 -8.17
N LYS A 173 -17.56 10.51 -8.90
CA LYS A 173 -18.77 11.18 -8.43
C LYS A 173 -19.85 10.17 -8.07
N SER A 174 -20.11 9.21 -8.95
CA SER A 174 -21.10 8.16 -8.70
C SER A 174 -20.67 7.21 -7.57
N CYS A 175 -19.38 6.88 -7.46
CA CYS A 175 -18.87 6.10 -6.33
C CYS A 175 -19.07 6.85 -5.00
N VAL A 176 -18.80 8.15 -4.95
CA VAL A 176 -19.01 8.99 -3.77
C VAL A 176 -20.50 9.10 -3.43
N GLN A 177 -21.38 9.22 -4.42
CA GLN A 177 -22.82 9.16 -4.20
C GLN A 177 -23.25 7.81 -3.59
N ALA A 178 -22.73 6.69 -4.10
CA ALA A 178 -22.99 5.37 -3.52
C ALA A 178 -22.49 5.25 -2.08
N LEU A 179 -21.30 5.78 -1.77
CA LEU A 179 -20.75 5.80 -0.42
C LEU A 179 -21.63 6.60 0.56
N THR A 180 -22.02 7.80 0.15
CA THR A 180 -22.76 8.76 1.00
C THR A 180 -24.24 8.41 1.13
N LYS A 181 -24.82 7.64 0.20
CA LYS A 181 -26.22 7.18 0.22
C LYS A 181 -26.62 6.48 1.51
N VAL A 182 -25.69 5.77 2.15
CA VAL A 182 -25.91 5.04 3.41
C VAL A 182 -25.52 5.84 4.65
N GLY A 183 -25.21 7.13 4.49
CA GLY A 183 -24.85 8.03 5.58
C GLY A 183 -23.35 8.03 5.95
N LEU A 184 -22.47 7.46 5.10
CA LEU A 184 -21.03 7.56 5.34
C LEU A 184 -20.53 8.97 4.99
N THR A 185 -19.99 9.69 5.97
CA THR A 185 -19.42 11.02 5.75
C THR A 185 -18.08 10.94 5.03
N LEU A 186 -17.83 11.82 4.06
CA LEU A 186 -16.55 11.86 3.34
C LEU A 186 -15.34 12.09 4.26
N SER A 187 -15.48 12.87 5.34
CA SER A 187 -14.38 13.23 6.26
C SER A 187 -13.76 12.04 7.01
N VAL A 188 -14.48 10.92 7.12
CA VAL A 188 -13.95 9.68 7.73
C VAL A 188 -13.21 8.81 6.73
N ILE A 189 -13.30 9.09 5.43
CA ILE A 189 -12.65 8.32 4.37
C ILE A 189 -11.22 8.84 4.20
N ASP A 190 -10.25 7.94 4.31
CA ASP A 190 -8.85 8.24 4.01
C ASP A 190 -8.54 7.96 2.56
N ILE A 191 -9.00 6.80 2.08
CA ILE A 191 -8.68 6.28 0.76
C ILE A 191 -9.92 5.54 0.23
N LEU A 192 -10.32 5.86 -0.99
CA LEU A 192 -11.09 4.97 -1.87
C LEU A 192 -10.19 4.66 -3.06
N SER A 193 -10.01 3.40 -3.42
CA SER A 193 -9.18 3.00 -4.57
C SER A 193 -9.84 1.86 -5.32
N ILE A 194 -10.12 2.07 -6.60
CA ILE A 194 -10.65 1.09 -7.54
C ILE A 194 -9.54 0.75 -8.53
N ARG A 195 -9.23 -0.54 -8.66
CA ARG A 195 -8.13 -1.08 -9.47
C ARG A 195 -8.56 -2.36 -10.16
N ASP A 196 -9.27 -2.22 -11.28
CA ASP A 196 -9.63 -3.31 -12.22
C ASP A 196 -10.04 -4.62 -11.52
N GLY A 197 -11.13 -4.58 -10.75
CA GLY A 197 -11.63 -5.71 -9.98
C GLY A 197 -11.18 -5.78 -8.53
N GLU A 198 -10.43 -4.77 -8.06
CA GLU A 198 -10.12 -4.57 -6.64
C GLU A 198 -10.68 -3.23 -6.16
N LEU A 199 -11.32 -3.24 -5.00
CA LEU A 199 -11.79 -2.05 -4.30
C LEU A 199 -11.16 -2.00 -2.91
N VAL A 200 -10.52 -0.89 -2.58
CA VAL A 200 -10.01 -0.60 -1.24
C VAL A 200 -10.71 0.63 -0.68
N LEU A 201 -11.31 0.49 0.50
CA LEU A 201 -11.88 1.59 1.28
C LEU A 201 -11.16 1.63 2.64
N GLN A 202 -10.41 2.70 2.88
CA GLN A 202 -9.83 2.99 4.19
C GLN A 202 -10.63 4.09 4.87
N ILE A 203 -11.03 3.85 6.11
CA ILE A 203 -11.66 4.85 6.98
C ILE A 203 -10.86 5.06 8.25
N SER A 204 -10.91 6.26 8.80
CA SER A 204 -10.35 6.63 10.10
C SER A 204 -11.35 7.48 10.89
N THR A 205 -11.69 7.01 12.09
CA THR A 205 -12.74 7.62 12.92
C THR A 205 -12.56 7.29 14.40
N ASP A 206 -12.98 8.22 15.26
CA ASP A 206 -13.00 8.01 16.71
C ASP A 206 -14.17 7.07 17.13
N SER A 207 -15.15 6.85 16.26
CA SER A 207 -16.33 6.01 16.52
C SER A 207 -16.42 4.83 15.54
N LEU A 208 -15.35 4.02 15.47
CA LEU A 208 -15.32 2.85 14.61
C LEU A 208 -16.45 1.82 14.85
N PRO A 209 -17.00 1.63 16.08
CA PRO A 209 -18.19 0.80 16.28
C PRO A 209 -19.42 1.22 15.49
N THR A 210 -19.60 2.53 15.28
CA THR A 210 -20.75 3.10 14.57
C THR A 210 -20.45 3.27 13.09
N THR A 211 -19.27 3.81 12.75
CA THR A 211 -18.88 4.11 11.37
C THR A 211 -18.49 2.87 10.58
N GLY A 212 -17.86 1.86 11.23
CA GLY A 212 -17.41 0.63 10.58
C GLY A 212 -18.54 -0.13 9.86
N PRO A 213 -19.69 -0.40 10.50
CA PRO A 213 -20.84 -1.03 9.86
C PRO A 213 -21.42 -0.22 8.70
N ILE A 214 -21.44 1.12 8.83
CA ILE A 214 -21.90 2.02 7.75
C ILE A 214 -20.93 1.93 6.56
N ALA A 215 -19.61 1.92 6.81
CA ALA A 215 -18.60 1.76 5.76
C ALA A 215 -18.65 0.39 5.09
N ALA A 216 -18.92 -0.67 5.84
CA ALA A 216 -19.14 -2.01 5.31
C ALA A 216 -20.35 -2.04 4.36
N GLN A 217 -21.45 -1.37 4.72
CA GLN A 217 -22.61 -1.23 3.83
C GLN A 217 -22.30 -0.33 2.62
N ALA A 218 -21.56 0.75 2.81
CA ALA A 218 -21.14 1.66 1.74
C ALA A 218 -20.29 0.94 0.68
N LEU A 219 -19.40 0.04 1.11
CA LEU A 219 -18.61 -0.83 0.24
C LEU A 219 -19.52 -1.66 -0.69
N THR A 220 -20.60 -2.25 -0.15
CA THR A 220 -21.55 -3.04 -0.95
C THR A 220 -22.29 -2.21 -2.00
N GLU A 221 -22.65 -0.96 -1.67
CA GLU A 221 -23.30 -0.04 -2.61
C GLU A 221 -22.36 0.37 -3.75
N VAL A 222 -21.09 0.66 -3.45
CA VAL A 222 -20.08 0.98 -4.46
C VAL A 222 -19.86 -0.21 -5.39
N ILE A 223 -19.76 -1.42 -4.86
CA ILE A 223 -19.55 -2.61 -5.69
C ILE A 223 -20.77 -2.90 -6.55
N ALA A 224 -21.98 -2.76 -6.02
CA ALA A 224 -23.21 -2.87 -6.80
C ALA A 224 -23.25 -1.87 -7.96
N TYR A 225 -22.81 -0.63 -7.71
CA TYR A 225 -22.64 0.37 -8.77
C TYR A 225 -21.59 -0.07 -9.82
N LEU A 226 -20.41 -0.52 -9.39
CA LEU A 226 -19.34 -0.92 -10.31
C LEU A 226 -19.70 -2.15 -11.16
N LEU A 227 -20.50 -3.07 -10.63
CA LEU A 227 -20.99 -4.24 -11.36
C LEU A 227 -22.05 -3.88 -12.42
N THR A 228 -22.80 -2.79 -12.19
CA THR A 228 -23.85 -2.31 -13.09
C THR A 228 -23.40 -1.16 -13.98
N PHE A 229 -22.16 -0.68 -13.82
CA PHE A 229 -21.61 0.44 -14.58
C PHE A 229 -21.53 0.12 -16.07
N GLU A 230 -22.27 0.90 -16.87
CA GLU A 230 -22.26 0.87 -18.33
C GLU A 230 -21.71 2.20 -18.86
N PRO A 231 -20.47 2.22 -19.39
CA PRO A 231 -19.84 3.43 -19.86
C PRO A 231 -20.48 3.89 -21.17
N ILE A 232 -20.65 5.20 -21.32
CA ILE A 232 -20.98 5.78 -22.63
C ILE A 232 -19.75 5.74 -23.55
N GLU A 233 -19.95 5.88 -24.86
CA GLU A 233 -18.89 5.80 -25.88
C GLU A 233 -17.65 6.66 -25.55
N LEU A 234 -17.87 7.87 -25.02
CA LEU A 234 -16.77 8.76 -24.61
C LEU A 234 -15.97 8.19 -23.43
N GLN A 235 -16.63 7.57 -22.45
CA GLN A 235 -15.98 6.93 -21.31
C GLN A 235 -15.25 5.66 -21.74
N GLU A 236 -15.81 4.86 -22.66
CA GLU A 236 -15.14 3.68 -23.22
C GLU A 236 -13.82 4.06 -23.91
N ARG A 237 -13.85 5.13 -24.73
CA ARG A 237 -12.65 5.67 -25.38
C ARG A 237 -11.61 6.14 -24.36
N GLN A 238 -12.04 6.79 -23.27
CA GLN A 238 -11.15 7.22 -22.19
C GLN A 238 -10.50 6.04 -21.48
N ILE A 239 -11.28 5.02 -21.11
CA ILE A 239 -10.81 3.80 -20.44
C ILE A 239 -9.77 3.08 -21.30
N SER A 240 -10.10 2.82 -22.57
CA SER A 240 -9.22 2.13 -23.51
C SER A 240 -7.91 2.89 -23.73
N LYS A 241 -7.98 4.19 -24.05
CA LYS A 241 -6.81 5.04 -24.29
C LYS A 241 -5.86 5.05 -23.09
N ARG A 242 -6.41 5.17 -21.89
CA ARG A 242 -5.60 5.25 -20.66
C ARG A 242 -4.98 3.91 -20.30
N ARG A 243 -5.73 2.82 -20.44
CA ARG A 243 -5.21 1.47 -20.24
C ARG A 243 -4.00 1.20 -21.14
N ASP A 244 -4.06 1.57 -22.41
CA ASP A 244 -2.96 1.36 -23.35
C ASP A 244 -1.78 2.29 -23.08
N THR A 245 -2.05 3.53 -22.71
CA THR A 245 -1.01 4.49 -22.32
C THR A 245 -0.30 4.03 -21.05
N ALA A 246 -1.04 3.59 -20.04
CA ALA A 246 -0.51 3.08 -18.78
C ALA A 246 0.38 1.85 -19.01
N LYS A 247 -0.07 0.87 -19.81
CA LYS A 247 0.73 -0.31 -20.18
C LYS A 247 2.06 0.09 -20.80
N ARG A 248 2.09 1.08 -21.70
CA ARG A 248 3.33 1.58 -22.30
C ARG A 248 4.24 2.24 -21.26
N THR A 249 3.70 3.12 -20.43
CA THR A 249 4.47 3.83 -19.39
C THR A 249 5.09 2.87 -18.38
N ILE A 250 4.32 1.88 -17.90
CA ILE A 250 4.79 0.87 -16.95
C ILE A 250 5.84 -0.03 -17.59
N ASN A 251 5.66 -0.45 -18.85
CA ASN A 251 6.66 -1.23 -19.57
C ASN A 251 7.98 -0.46 -19.73
N VAL A 252 7.93 0.85 -20.01
CA VAL A 252 9.12 1.69 -20.10
C VAL A 252 9.80 1.83 -18.73
N ARG A 253 9.03 2.07 -17.66
CA ARG A 253 9.55 2.21 -16.29
C ARG A 253 10.20 0.92 -15.79
N THR A 254 9.55 -0.23 -16.01
CA THR A 254 10.08 -1.55 -15.64
C THR A 254 11.31 -1.92 -16.46
N ALA A 255 11.33 -1.64 -17.76
CA ALA A 255 12.52 -1.84 -18.59
C ALA A 255 13.69 -0.97 -18.12
N ARG A 256 13.44 0.29 -17.75
CA ARG A 256 14.45 1.20 -17.19
C ARG A 256 15.00 0.67 -15.86
N LYS A 257 14.12 0.27 -14.93
CA LYS A 257 14.55 -0.27 -13.63
C LYS A 257 15.42 -1.52 -13.79
N ARG A 258 15.03 -2.44 -14.69
CA ARG A 258 15.86 -3.62 -15.03
C ARG A 258 17.22 -3.25 -15.63
N ALA A 259 17.28 -2.19 -16.42
CA ALA A 259 18.53 -1.70 -16.98
C ALA A 259 19.44 -1.07 -15.91
N GLU A 260 18.86 -0.34 -14.96
CA GLU A 260 19.57 0.24 -13.80
C GLU A 260 20.11 -0.88 -12.89
N GLU A 261 19.28 -1.85 -12.52
CA GLU A 261 19.72 -3.01 -11.72
C GLU A 261 20.82 -3.83 -12.41
N ALA A 262 20.72 -4.02 -13.74
CA ALA A 262 21.76 -4.68 -14.51
C ALA A 262 23.08 -3.87 -14.52
N ALA A 263 23.00 -2.54 -14.58
CA ALA A 263 24.16 -1.66 -14.52
C ALA A 263 24.83 -1.69 -13.14
N ASP A 264 24.04 -1.66 -12.06
CA ASP A 264 24.54 -1.75 -10.68
C ASP A 264 25.21 -3.11 -10.42
N THR A 265 24.60 -4.20 -10.90
CA THR A 265 25.17 -5.55 -10.78
C THR A 265 26.49 -5.68 -11.55
N LEU A 266 26.58 -5.08 -12.74
CA LEU A 266 27.81 -5.03 -13.50
C LEU A 266 28.89 -4.20 -12.77
N SER A 267 28.54 -3.02 -12.27
CA SER A 267 29.43 -2.15 -11.50
C SER A 267 29.98 -2.85 -10.24
N ALA A 268 29.13 -3.53 -9.48
CA ALA A 268 29.54 -4.32 -8.32
C ALA A 268 30.50 -5.46 -8.69
N ARG A 269 30.26 -6.16 -9.82
CA ARG A 269 31.18 -7.17 -10.34
C ARG A 269 32.54 -6.59 -10.74
N PHE A 270 32.55 -5.43 -11.39
CA PHE A 270 33.79 -4.72 -11.72
C PHE A 270 34.60 -4.39 -10.47
N LYS A 271 33.94 -3.82 -9.46
CA LYS A 271 34.58 -3.46 -8.20
C LYS A 271 35.16 -4.68 -7.48
N ALA A 272 34.41 -5.78 -7.38
CA ALA A 272 34.86 -7.01 -6.73
C ALA A 272 36.04 -7.67 -7.46
N LEU A 273 36.07 -7.64 -8.80
CA LEU A 273 37.21 -8.17 -9.56
C LEU A 273 38.46 -7.27 -9.43
N HIS A 274 38.28 -5.95 -9.34
CA HIS A 274 39.39 -5.03 -9.05
C HIS A 274 39.94 -5.21 -7.63
N GLU A 275 39.09 -5.36 -6.63
CA GLU A 275 39.52 -5.64 -5.25
C GLU A 275 40.27 -6.96 -5.17
N LYS A 276 39.83 -8.01 -5.88
CA LYS A 276 40.58 -9.29 -5.98
C LYS A 276 41.95 -9.14 -6.63
N LEU A 277 42.15 -8.19 -7.55
CA LEU A 277 43.46 -7.94 -8.15
C LEU A 277 44.44 -7.23 -7.22
N GLN A 278 43.91 -6.51 -6.23
CA GLN A 278 44.70 -5.80 -5.22
C GLN A 278 45.20 -6.71 -4.10
N ASP A 279 44.72 -7.95 -4.03
CA ASP A 279 45.20 -8.95 -3.07
C ASP A 279 46.66 -9.33 -3.36
N PRO A 280 47.60 -9.07 -2.42
CA PRO A 280 49.01 -9.37 -2.62
C PRO A 280 49.34 -10.87 -2.58
N GLU A 281 48.46 -11.72 -2.06
CA GLU A 281 48.66 -13.18 -1.98
C GLU A 281 48.09 -13.93 -3.19
N LEU A 282 47.53 -13.21 -4.18
CA LEU A 282 46.87 -13.81 -5.32
C LEU A 282 47.86 -14.55 -6.25
N MET A 283 47.58 -15.82 -6.54
CA MET A 283 48.44 -16.64 -7.40
C MET A 283 48.49 -16.09 -8.85
N PRO A 284 49.63 -16.18 -9.55
CA PRO A 284 49.79 -15.60 -10.90
C PRO A 284 48.79 -16.14 -11.94
N GLU A 285 48.38 -17.40 -11.84
CA GLU A 285 47.39 -18.01 -12.73
C GLU A 285 45.97 -17.47 -12.48
N GLU A 286 45.62 -17.27 -11.21
CA GLU A 286 44.34 -16.68 -10.80
C GLU A 286 44.26 -15.20 -11.18
N ARG A 287 45.38 -14.48 -11.06
CA ARG A 287 45.51 -13.09 -11.51
C ARG A 287 45.19 -12.94 -13.01
N LYS A 288 45.81 -13.77 -13.86
CA LYS A 288 45.50 -13.82 -15.31
C LYS A 288 44.04 -14.17 -15.59
N ARG A 289 43.43 -15.02 -14.77
CA ARG A 289 42.01 -15.41 -14.92
C ARG A 289 41.08 -14.26 -14.58
N VAL A 290 41.38 -13.49 -13.53
CA VAL A 290 40.62 -12.29 -13.12
C VAL A 290 40.79 -11.15 -14.15
N GLU A 291 42.00 -10.93 -14.66
CA GLU A 291 42.26 -9.95 -15.74
C GLU A 291 41.46 -10.24 -17.01
N ARG A 292 41.41 -11.51 -17.45
CA ARG A 292 40.59 -11.93 -18.61
C ARG A 292 39.09 -11.70 -18.39
N GLN A 293 38.60 -11.87 -17.15
CA GLN A 293 37.20 -11.60 -16.81
C GLN A 293 36.90 -10.09 -16.84
N LEU A 294 37.82 -9.25 -16.39
CA LEU A 294 37.74 -7.80 -16.49
C LEU A 294 37.73 -7.32 -17.94
N GLU A 295 38.65 -7.79 -18.79
CA GLU A 295 38.66 -7.44 -20.20
C GLU A 295 37.37 -7.85 -20.93
N ALA A 296 36.83 -9.03 -20.62
CA ALA A 296 35.58 -9.50 -21.20
C ALA A 296 34.37 -8.63 -20.79
N LEU A 297 34.35 -8.16 -19.53
CA LEU A 297 33.32 -7.25 -19.03
C LEU A 297 33.47 -5.85 -19.63
N ASP A 298 34.70 -5.34 -19.78
CA ASP A 298 35.00 -4.02 -20.32
C ASP A 298 34.62 -3.92 -21.82
N ARG A 299 34.87 -5.01 -22.58
CA ARG A 299 34.37 -5.15 -23.96
C ARG A 299 32.84 -5.16 -24.03
N LYS A 300 32.17 -5.87 -23.11
CA LYS A 300 30.70 -5.88 -23.03
C LYS A 300 30.13 -4.50 -22.71
N GLN A 301 30.76 -3.75 -21.81
CA GLN A 301 30.34 -2.41 -21.44
C GLN A 301 30.49 -1.42 -22.61
N LYS A 302 31.63 -1.46 -23.32
CA LYS A 302 31.83 -0.66 -24.55
C LYS A 302 30.81 -0.98 -25.64
N LEU A 303 30.44 -2.26 -25.81
CA LEU A 303 29.39 -2.71 -26.73
C LEU A 303 27.98 -2.24 -26.33
N LEU A 304 27.68 -2.16 -25.04
CA LEU A 304 26.40 -1.66 -24.54
C LEU A 304 26.30 -0.14 -24.68
N LEU A 305 27.39 0.58 -24.39
CA LEU A 305 27.48 2.03 -24.56
C LEU A 305 27.38 2.41 -26.05
N SER A 306 28.07 1.71 -26.96
CA SER A 306 27.97 1.98 -28.39
C SER A 306 26.55 1.80 -28.93
N LYS A 307 25.81 0.79 -28.44
CA LYS A 307 24.38 0.61 -28.76
C LYS A 307 23.47 1.71 -28.20
N LYS A 308 23.81 2.27 -27.03
CA LYS A 308 23.04 3.36 -26.38
C LYS A 308 23.25 4.72 -27.05
N TYR A 309 24.47 5.02 -27.50
CA TYR A 309 24.82 6.30 -28.12
C TYR A 309 24.72 6.30 -29.66
N PHE A 310 24.76 5.13 -30.31
CA PHE A 310 24.67 5.00 -31.77
C PHE A 310 23.70 3.90 -32.21
N PRO A 311 22.38 4.03 -31.94
CA PRO A 311 21.40 3.02 -32.31
C PRO A 311 21.27 2.81 -33.83
N HIS A 312 21.61 3.81 -34.65
CA HIS A 312 21.46 3.78 -36.12
C HIS A 312 22.65 3.20 -36.89
N MET A 313 23.77 2.88 -36.25
CA MET A 313 24.93 2.29 -36.95
C MET A 313 24.89 0.76 -37.09
N ASN A 314 23.89 0.09 -36.50
CA ASN A 314 23.77 -1.37 -36.53
C ASN A 314 22.56 -1.88 -37.34
N THR A 315 21.94 -1.06 -38.19
CA THR A 315 21.19 -1.60 -39.32
C THR A 315 22.19 -2.20 -40.27
N LYS A 316 22.35 -3.54 -40.21
CA LYS A 316 23.14 -4.29 -41.18
C LYS A 316 22.75 -3.84 -42.58
N ILE A 317 23.78 -3.38 -43.29
CA ILE A 317 23.95 -3.45 -44.73
C ILE A 317 23.50 -4.85 -45.16
N GLY A 318 22.25 -4.93 -45.58
CA GLY A 318 21.55 -6.13 -46.05
C GLY A 318 20.60 -5.76 -47.19
N GLY A 319 20.89 -4.66 -47.90
CA GLY A 319 20.37 -4.43 -49.23
C GLY A 319 21.32 -5.10 -50.20
N LYS A 320 20.86 -6.18 -50.83
CA LYS A 320 21.50 -6.66 -52.07
C LYS A 320 21.40 -5.52 -53.08
N ASP A 321 22.52 -4.86 -53.35
CA ASP A 321 22.68 -4.14 -54.60
C ASP A 321 22.53 -5.14 -55.73
N LYS A 322 21.36 -5.14 -56.37
CA LYS A 322 21.22 -5.63 -57.74
C LYS A 322 21.98 -4.64 -58.61
N ILE A 323 23.25 -4.94 -58.88
CA ILE A 323 23.93 -4.47 -60.07
C ILE A 323 23.17 -5.10 -61.26
N MET A 324 22.26 -4.34 -61.87
CA MET A 324 21.81 -4.65 -63.22
C MET A 324 22.73 -3.93 -64.19
N THR A 325 23.65 -4.70 -64.77
CA THR A 325 24.27 -4.39 -66.06
C THR A 325 23.46 -5.07 -67.15
N LYS A 326 22.58 -4.30 -67.79
CA LYS A 326 22.41 -4.17 -69.25
C LYS A 326 21.22 -3.28 -69.55
#